data_AF-A0A966MHZ7-F1
#
_entry.id   AF-A0A966MHZ7-F1
#
_cell.length_a   1.000
_cell.length_b   1.000
_cell.length_c   1.000
_cell.angle_alpha   90.00
_cell.angle_beta   90.00
_cell.angle_gamma   90.00
#
_symmetry.space_group_name_H-M   'P 1'
#
loop_
_entity.id
_entity.type
_entity.pdbx_description
1 polymer ?
#
loop_
_entity_poly.entity_id
_entity_poly.type
_entity_poly.pdbx_seq_one_letter_code
_entity_poly.pdbx_strand_id
1 'polypeptide(L)'
;MKKTLLLTMISVLASGAAYADGKLNIYNWSDYIAEDTIANFKAETGIDVTYDVYDSNEVLEAKMSAGSSGYDLVVPTADFLARGRQSGVYAD
;
A
#
# COMPACT_ATOMS: atom_id res chain seq x y z
N MET A 1 -8.10 -14.96 -47.81
CA MET A 1 -8.43 -13.82 -46.93
C MET A 1 -9.25 -14.18 -45.69
N LYS A 2 -9.96 -15.33 -45.63
CA LYS A 2 -10.78 -15.71 -44.47
C LYS A 2 -10.06 -16.46 -43.34
N LYS A 3 -8.86 -17.00 -43.58
CA LYS A 3 -8.06 -17.76 -42.58
C LYS A 3 -7.10 -16.89 -41.75
N THR A 4 -6.82 -15.68 -42.20
CA THR A 4 -5.85 -14.77 -41.54
C THR A 4 -6.48 -13.95 -40.41
N LEU A 5 -7.83 -13.87 -40.33
CA LEU A 5 -8.51 -13.14 -39.27
C LEU A 5 -8.64 -13.91 -37.94
N LEU A 6 -8.50 -15.24 -37.95
CA LEU A 6 -8.72 -16.05 -36.73
C LEU A 6 -7.54 -16.02 -35.75
N LEU A 7 -6.33 -15.63 -36.19
CA LEU A 7 -5.13 -15.71 -35.35
C LEU A 7 -4.96 -14.50 -34.39
N THR A 8 -5.64 -13.38 -34.66
CA THR A 8 -5.51 -12.16 -33.86
C THR A 8 -6.49 -12.10 -32.68
N MET A 9 -7.44 -13.03 -32.59
CA MET A 9 -8.55 -12.98 -31.65
C MET A 9 -8.28 -13.74 -30.33
N ILE A 10 -7.11 -14.36 -30.17
CA ILE A 10 -6.74 -15.16 -28.98
C ILE A 10 -5.91 -14.37 -27.96
N SER A 11 -5.37 -13.20 -28.30
CA SER A 11 -4.49 -12.43 -27.40
C SER A 11 -5.20 -11.53 -26.39
N VAL A 12 -6.55 -11.50 -26.34
CA VAL A 12 -7.33 -10.59 -25.47
C VAL A 12 -7.95 -11.33 -24.26
N LEU A 13 -7.42 -12.49 -23.87
CA LEU A 13 -7.91 -13.24 -22.70
C LEU A 13 -6.88 -13.41 -21.58
N ALA A 14 -5.69 -12.82 -21.72
CA ALA A 14 -4.63 -12.85 -20.71
C ALA A 14 -4.55 -11.57 -19.86
N SER A 15 -5.62 -10.78 -19.79
CA SER A 15 -5.81 -9.81 -18.70
C SER A 15 -6.22 -10.59 -17.45
N GLY A 16 -5.33 -11.44 -16.95
CA GLY A 16 -5.47 -12.01 -15.62
C GLY A 16 -5.67 -10.85 -14.66
N ALA A 17 -6.77 -10.87 -13.90
CA ALA A 17 -6.95 -9.96 -12.80
C ALA A 17 -5.67 -10.03 -11.96
N ALA A 18 -4.93 -8.92 -11.91
CA ALA A 18 -3.82 -8.78 -10.99
C ALA A 18 -4.44 -8.77 -9.60
N TYR A 19 -4.62 -9.95 -9.01
CA TYR A 19 -4.86 -10.07 -7.59
C TYR A 19 -3.58 -9.57 -6.94
N ALA A 20 -3.64 -8.37 -6.35
CA ALA A 20 -2.62 -7.95 -5.40
C ALA A 20 -2.42 -9.09 -4.40
N ASP A 21 -1.18 -9.33 -3.93
CA ASP A 21 -0.78 -10.46 -3.09
C ASP A 21 -1.44 -10.48 -1.69
N GLY A 22 -2.59 -9.82 -1.55
CA GLY A 22 -3.41 -9.78 -0.36
C GLY A 22 -2.68 -9.19 0.84
N LYS A 23 -1.62 -8.41 0.65
CA LYS A 23 -0.80 -7.87 1.74
C LYS A 23 -0.82 -6.36 1.75
N LEU A 24 -0.93 -5.80 2.94
CA LEU A 24 -0.86 -4.37 3.21
C LEU A 24 0.09 -4.14 4.38
N ASN A 25 1.10 -3.29 4.21
CA ASN A 25 2.04 -2.94 5.27
C ASN A 25 1.75 -1.52 5.75
N ILE A 26 1.33 -1.40 7.00
CA ILE A 26 0.95 -0.14 7.64
C ILE A 26 1.98 0.22 8.72
N TYR A 27 2.36 1.50 8.78
CA TYR A 27 3.12 2.06 9.88
C TYR A 27 2.36 3.23 10.51
N ASN A 28 1.91 3.08 11.76
CA ASN A 28 1.06 4.07 12.44
C ASN A 28 1.56 4.37 13.85
N TRP A 29 0.92 5.31 14.53
CA TRP A 29 1.15 5.60 15.94
C TRP A 29 0.80 4.41 16.84
N SER A 30 1.59 4.23 17.89
CA SER A 30 1.28 3.30 18.98
C SER A 30 -0.06 3.67 19.63
N ASP A 31 -0.85 2.66 20.02
CA ASP A 31 -2.15 2.81 20.70
C ASP A 31 -3.20 3.66 19.94
N TYR A 32 -3.13 3.70 18.60
CA TYR A 32 -3.94 4.61 17.78
C TYR A 32 -5.03 3.93 16.93
N ILE A 33 -5.28 2.65 17.15
CA ILE A 33 -6.32 1.88 16.47
C ILE A 33 -7.00 0.94 17.47
N ALA A 34 -8.27 0.60 17.25
CA ALA A 34 -8.94 -0.39 18.09
C ALA A 34 -8.40 -1.80 17.83
N GLU A 35 -8.36 -2.64 18.87
CA GLU A 35 -7.74 -3.97 18.85
C GLU A 35 -8.32 -4.90 17.76
N ASP A 36 -9.58 -4.70 17.38
CA ASP A 36 -10.30 -5.53 16.41
C ASP A 36 -10.25 -5.01 14.97
N THR A 37 -9.70 -3.81 14.73
CA THR A 37 -9.80 -3.15 13.42
C THR A 37 -9.11 -3.96 12.32
N ILE A 38 -7.93 -4.52 12.60
CA ILE A 38 -7.19 -5.33 11.62
C ILE A 38 -7.89 -6.66 11.34
N ALA A 39 -8.42 -7.30 12.37
CA ALA A 39 -9.15 -8.56 12.23
C ALA A 39 -10.43 -8.37 11.40
N ASN A 40 -11.19 -7.31 11.67
CA ASN A 40 -12.40 -6.96 10.94
C ASN A 40 -12.08 -6.61 9.47
N PHE A 41 -11.05 -5.78 9.24
CA PHE A 41 -10.60 -5.44 7.87
C PHE A 41 -10.22 -6.68 7.07
N LYS A 42 -9.46 -7.61 7.66
CA LYS A 42 -9.12 -8.88 7.00
C LYS A 42 -10.35 -9.74 6.73
N ALA A 43 -11.31 -9.81 7.66
CA ALA A 43 -12.54 -10.58 7.48
C ALA A 43 -13.39 -10.04 6.31
N GLU A 44 -13.41 -8.72 6.11
CA GLU A 44 -14.16 -8.07 5.04
C GLU A 44 -13.46 -8.15 3.68
N THR A 45 -12.14 -8.00 3.65
CA THR A 45 -11.37 -7.80 2.41
C THR A 45 -10.56 -9.01 1.97
N GLY A 46 -10.25 -9.93 2.89
CA GLY A 46 -9.29 -11.00 2.68
C GLY A 46 -7.82 -10.54 2.67
N ILE A 47 -7.54 -9.27 2.97
CA ILE A 47 -6.17 -8.71 2.96
C ILE A 47 -5.50 -8.95 4.33
N ASP A 48 -4.34 -9.60 4.30
CA ASP A 48 -3.38 -9.66 5.40
C ASP A 48 -2.71 -8.30 5.62
N VAL A 49 -2.69 -7.86 6.87
CA VAL A 49 -2.06 -6.59 7.25
C VAL A 49 -0.86 -6.86 8.15
N THR A 50 0.32 -6.39 7.74
CA THR A 50 1.45 -6.16 8.64
C THR A 50 1.26 -4.78 9.25
N TYR A 51 1.12 -4.70 10.57
CA TYR A 51 0.88 -3.43 11.26
C TYR A 51 2.00 -3.16 12.26
N ASP A 52 2.85 -2.19 11.92
CA ASP A 52 3.94 -1.73 12.77
C ASP A 52 3.58 -0.39 13.41
N VAL A 53 4.24 -0.09 14.52
CA VAL A 53 4.01 1.15 15.28
C VAL A 53 5.26 2.00 15.49
N TYR A 54 5.08 3.32 15.57
CA TYR A 54 6.07 4.30 16.01
C TYR A 54 5.50 5.23 17.11
N ASP A 55 6.39 6.03 17.69
CA ASP A 55 6.11 6.92 18.82
C ASP A 55 6.42 8.41 18.53
N SER A 56 7.03 8.71 17.39
CA SER A 56 7.45 10.06 17.01
C SER A 56 7.48 10.24 15.50
N ASN A 57 7.26 11.47 15.04
CA ASN A 57 7.32 11.77 13.60
C ASN A 57 8.76 11.67 13.07
N GLU A 58 9.77 11.94 13.91
CA GLU A 58 11.19 11.85 13.55
C GLU A 58 11.59 10.42 13.19
N VAL A 59 11.08 9.42 13.92
CA VAL A 59 11.27 8.00 13.60
C VAL A 59 10.64 7.65 12.26
N LEU A 60 9.40 8.12 12.01
CA LEU A 60 8.74 7.93 10.73
C LEU A 60 9.54 8.59 9.59
N GLU A 61 9.92 9.87 9.73
CA GLU A 61 10.64 10.64 8.72
C GLU A 61 11.99 10.03 8.38
N ALA A 62 12.74 9.57 9.38
CA ALA A 62 14.00 8.86 9.17
C ALA A 62 13.81 7.58 8.35
N LYS A 63 12.76 6.79 8.65
CA LYS A 63 12.45 5.55 7.93
C LYS A 63 12.01 5.81 6.49
N MET A 64 11.21 6.84 6.27
CA MET A 64 10.77 7.21 4.92
C MET A 64 11.92 7.77 4.07
N SER A 65 12.78 8.59 4.67
CA SER A 65 13.90 9.24 3.97
C SER A 65 15.01 8.26 3.57
N ALA A 66 15.10 7.10 4.22
CA ALA A 66 16.03 6.05 3.83
C ALA A 66 15.70 5.43 2.44
N GLY A 67 14.49 5.67 1.91
CA GLY A 67 13.98 5.04 0.70
C GLY A 67 13.54 3.59 0.94
N SER A 68 12.73 3.05 0.02
CA SER A 68 12.21 1.67 0.10
C SER A 68 11.69 1.28 1.48
N SER A 69 10.83 2.13 2.07
CA SER A 69 10.36 1.99 3.45
C SER A 69 9.72 0.63 3.77
N GLY A 70 9.17 -0.04 2.74
CA GLY A 70 8.44 -1.30 2.86
C GLY A 70 7.01 -1.12 3.34
N TYR A 71 6.50 0.12 3.44
CA TYR A 71 5.13 0.40 3.85
C TYR A 71 4.31 1.02 2.73
N ASP A 72 3.05 0.58 2.67
CA ASP A 72 2.05 1.04 1.71
C ASP A 72 1.24 2.22 2.26
N LEU A 73 1.08 2.28 3.59
CA LEU A 73 0.36 3.35 4.29
C LEU A 73 1.10 3.80 5.54
N VAL A 74 1.25 5.12 5.71
CA VAL A 74 1.81 5.75 6.90
C VAL A 74 0.95 6.92 7.37
N VAL A 75 1.04 7.30 8.65
CA VAL A 75 0.12 8.29 9.27
C VAL A 75 0.87 9.48 9.91
N PRO A 76 1.64 10.26 9.14
CA PRO A 76 2.36 11.43 9.67
C PRO A 76 1.39 12.50 10.20
N THR A 77 1.88 13.35 11.11
CA THR A 77 1.19 14.61 11.42
C THR A 77 1.16 15.54 10.20
N ALA A 78 0.24 16.50 10.19
CA ALA A 78 0.03 17.40 9.06
C ALA A 78 1.31 18.14 8.61
N ASP A 79 2.12 18.61 9.58
CA ASP A 79 3.36 19.33 9.28
C ASP A 79 4.41 18.44 8.61
N PHE A 80 4.52 17.18 9.04
CA PHE A 80 5.42 16.20 8.45
C PHE A 80 4.92 15.69 7.09
N LEU A 81 3.59 15.55 6.92
CA LEU A 81 2.98 15.25 5.63
C LEU A 81 3.30 16.33 4.59
N ALA A 82 3.15 17.61 4.99
CA ALA A 82 3.41 18.73 4.10
C ALA A 82 4.88 18.74 3.62
N ARG A 83 5.83 18.51 4.54
CA ARG A 83 7.26 18.39 4.19
C ARG A 83 7.52 17.18 3.30
N GLY A 84 7.03 16.00 3.68
CA GLY A 84 7.25 14.76 2.92
C GLY A 84 6.73 14.82 1.49
N ARG A 85 5.59 15.47 1.24
CA ARG A 85 5.11 15.71 -0.12
C ARG A 85 6.05 16.61 -0.92
N GLN A 86 6.56 17.68 -0.31
CA GLN A 86 7.50 18.59 -0.98
C GLN A 86 8.83 17.88 -1.33
N SER A 87 9.26 16.92 -0.51
CA SER A 87 10.48 16.14 -0.74
C SER A 87 10.28 14.86 -1.57
N GLY A 88 9.07 14.62 -2.09
CA GLY A 88 8.79 13.46 -2.97
C GLY A 88 8.80 12.11 -2.23
N VAL A 89 8.58 12.13 -0.92
CA VAL A 89 8.58 10.93 -0.07
C VAL A 89 7.29 10.11 -0.28
N TYR A 90 6.17 10.77 -0.57
CA TYR A 90 4.88 10.15 -0.79
C TYR A 90 4.48 10.21 -2.26
N ALA A 91 3.71 9.23 -2.72
CA ALA A 91 3.06 9.29 -4.02
C ALA A 91 1.99 10.41 -4.05
N ASP A 92 1.76 10.97 -5.24
CA ASP A 92 0.74 12.00 -5.50
C ASP A 92 -0.68 11.42 -5.64
#